data_AF-A0A2H9PTZ4-F1
#
_entry.id   AF-A0A2H9PTZ4-F1
#
_cell.length_a   1.000
_cell.length_b   1.000
_cell.length_c   1.000
_cell.angle_alpha   90.00
_cell.angle_beta   90.00
_cell.angle_gamma   90.00
#
_symmetry.space_group_name_H-M   'P 1'
#
loop_
_entity.id
_entity.type
_entity.pdbx_description
1 polymer ?
#
loop_
_entity_poly.entity_id
_entity_poly.type
_entity_poly.pdbx_seq_one_letter_code
_entity_poly.pdbx_strand_id
1 'polypeptide(L)'
;LDQVLTKNHVGSIAVRLFIENCQPYLTLHGHIHETVDVSGNFKDNIGKTLCLTSGNHNAGSKLTVLVFDLYHPEYADRIIL
;
A
#
# COMPACT_ATOMS: atom_id res chain seq x y z
N LEU A 1 0.70 2.07 5.73
CA LEU A 1 -0.30 1.66 4.71
C LEU A 1 -1.71 1.35 5.24
N ASP A 2 -1.94 1.05 6.53
CA ASP A 2 -3.30 0.74 7.01
C ASP A 2 -3.78 1.82 7.98
N GLN A 3 -4.28 2.93 7.45
CA GLN A 3 -4.79 4.04 8.25
C GLN A 3 -6.30 4.18 8.06
N VAL A 4 -7.02 4.32 9.17
CA VAL A 4 -8.45 4.66 9.17
C VAL A 4 -8.65 6.17 9.21
N LEU A 5 -9.88 6.65 8.99
CA LEU A 5 -10.27 8.07 9.01
C LEU A 5 -9.77 8.86 10.24
N THR A 6 -9.61 8.19 11.38
CA THR A 6 -9.06 8.78 12.62
C THR A 6 -7.53 8.89 12.64
N LYS A 7 -6.85 8.58 11.53
CA LYS A 7 -5.38 8.51 11.35
C LYS A 7 -4.67 7.47 12.22
N ASN A 8 -5.41 6.59 12.87
CA ASN A 8 -4.83 5.47 13.60
C ASN A 8 -4.38 4.37 12.64
N HIS A 9 -3.22 3.78 12.93
CA HIS A 9 -2.75 2.60 12.21
C HIS A 9 -3.46 1.36 12.74
N VAL A 10 -4.15 0.63 11.85
CA VAL A 10 -4.90 -0.58 12.19
C VAL A 10 -4.42 -1.81 11.43
N GLY A 11 -3.28 -1.69 10.74
CA GLY A 11 -2.63 -2.82 10.07
C GLY A 11 -2.06 -3.84 11.04
N SER A 12 -1.79 -5.04 10.53
CA SER A 12 -1.26 -6.15 11.31
C SER A 12 0.15 -5.86 11.86
N ILE A 13 0.29 -5.90 13.19
CA ILE A 13 1.59 -5.80 13.86
C ILE A 13 2.52 -6.93 13.41
N ALA A 14 2.00 -8.14 13.21
CA ALA A 14 2.79 -9.28 12.76
C ALA A 14 3.36 -9.06 11.34
N VAL A 15 2.59 -8.47 10.43
CA VAL A 15 3.06 -8.13 9.08
C VAL A 15 4.14 -7.05 9.15
N ARG A 16 3.96 -6.03 9.99
CA ARG A 16 5.00 -5.00 10.18
C ARG A 16 6.30 -5.61 10.71
N LEU A 17 6.22 -6.43 11.75
CA LEU A 17 7.38 -7.11 12.32
C LEU A 17 8.06 -8.03 11.31
N PHE A 18 7.29 -8.74 10.48
CA PHE A 18 7.84 -9.53 9.38
C PHE A 18 8.64 -8.65 8.40
N ILE A 19 8.10 -7.51 7.99
CA ILE A 19 8.79 -6.59 7.08
C ILE A 19 10.04 -6.02 7.73
N GLU A 20 9.96 -5.56 8.97
CA GLU A 20 11.11 -5.00 9.70
C GLU A 20 12.23 -6.02 9.89
N ASN A 21 11.90 -7.30 10.16
CA ASN A 21 12.90 -8.34 10.40
C ASN A 21 13.47 -8.95 9.10
N CYS A 22 12.62 -9.21 8.11
CA CYS A 22 13.04 -9.88 6.87
C CYS A 22 13.52 -8.91 5.79
N GLN A 23 13.04 -7.65 5.85
CA GLN A 23 13.33 -6.59 4.88
C GLN A 23 13.25 -7.07 3.42
N PRO A 24 12.08 -7.58 2.98
CA PRO A 24 11.87 -7.99 1.60
C PRO A 24 12.06 -6.83 0.61
N TYR A 25 12.31 -7.14 -0.65
CA TYR A 25 12.52 -6.12 -1.68
C TYR A 25 11.27 -5.23 -1.91
N LEU A 26 10.10 -5.86 -1.98
CA LEU A 26 8.82 -5.24 -2.27
C LEU A 26 7.72 -5.98 -1.53
N THR A 27 6.71 -5.26 -1.04
CA THR A 27 5.49 -5.87 -0.51
C THR A 27 4.25 -5.23 -1.12
N LEU A 28 3.27 -6.08 -1.45
CA LEU A 28 1.99 -5.67 -1.99
C LEU A 28 0.91 -5.93 -0.94
N HIS A 29 0.17 -4.88 -0.60
CA HIS A 29 -0.82 -4.90 0.48
C HIS A 29 -2.22 -4.66 -0.07
N GLY A 30 -3.19 -5.29 0.57
CA GLY A 30 -4.60 -4.89 0.56
C GLY A 30 -5.06 -4.62 1.99
N HIS A 31 -6.37 -4.51 2.22
CA HIS A 31 -7.10 -4.56 3.50
C HIS A 31 -8.04 -3.37 3.69
N ILE A 32 -7.54 -2.14 3.74
CA ILE A 32 -8.37 -0.95 3.97
C ILE A 32 -8.53 -0.16 2.69
N HIS A 33 -9.74 -0.24 2.14
CA HIS A 33 -10.17 0.47 0.93
C HIS A 33 -9.90 1.98 1.01
N GLU A 34 -10.00 2.56 2.21
CA GLU A 34 -9.92 4.01 2.43
C GLU A 34 -8.50 4.56 2.50
N THR A 35 -7.44 3.75 2.61
CA THR A 35 -6.08 4.28 2.85
C THR A 35 -5.65 5.29 1.79
N VAL A 36 -5.86 4.99 0.50
CA VAL A 36 -5.44 5.91 -0.58
C VAL A 36 -6.38 7.11 -0.66
N ASP A 37 -7.67 6.91 -0.45
CA ASP A 37 -8.67 8.00 -0.45
C ASP A 37 -8.48 8.95 0.76
N VAL A 38 -7.93 8.47 1.88
CA VAL A 38 -7.70 9.22 3.13
C VAL A 38 -6.31 9.84 3.20
N SER A 39 -5.27 9.12 2.82
CA SER A 39 -3.88 9.56 2.96
C SER A 39 -3.27 10.11 1.66
N GLY A 40 -3.88 9.85 0.51
CA GLY A 40 -3.32 10.15 -0.82
C GLY A 40 -2.11 9.29 -1.21
N ASN A 41 -1.59 8.46 -0.30
CA ASN A 41 -0.36 7.71 -0.50
C ASN A 41 -0.67 6.23 -0.70
N PHE A 42 -0.28 5.71 -1.87
CA PHE A 42 -0.33 4.29 -2.20
C PHE A 42 1.03 3.59 -2.08
N LYS A 43 2.06 4.36 -1.71
CA LYS A 43 3.43 3.90 -1.48
C LYS A 43 3.88 4.30 -0.08
N ASP A 44 4.67 3.45 0.55
CA ASP A 44 5.29 3.68 1.86
C ASP A 44 6.62 2.93 1.92
N ASN A 45 7.52 3.31 2.83
CA ASN A 45 8.79 2.63 3.03
C ASN A 45 8.94 2.18 4.48
N ILE A 46 9.24 0.89 4.68
CA ILE A 46 9.59 0.32 5.98
C ILE A 46 11.04 -0.16 5.91
N GLY A 47 11.96 0.68 6.40
CA GLY A 47 13.39 0.47 6.20
C GLY A 47 13.73 0.53 4.70
N LYS A 48 14.33 -0.53 4.16
CA LYS A 48 14.62 -0.67 2.71
C LYS A 48 13.49 -1.30 1.90
N THR A 49 12.40 -1.70 2.54
CA THR A 49 11.27 -2.36 1.85
C THR A 49 10.33 -1.30 1.29
N LEU A 50 10.11 -1.31 -0.02
CA LEU A 50 9.02 -0.59 -0.64
C LEU A 50 7.70 -1.33 -0.39
N CYS A 51 6.71 -0.62 0.12
CA CYS A 51 5.38 -1.16 0.39
C CYS A 51 4.38 -0.44 -0.51
N LEU A 52 3.67 -1.19 -1.35
CA LEU A 52 2.65 -0.67 -2.25
C LEU A 52 1.27 -1.22 -1.88
N THR A 53 0.23 -0.42 -2.06
CA THR A 53 -1.16 -0.87 -1.99
C THR A 53 -1.92 -0.37 -3.21
N SER A 54 -2.77 -1.22 -3.79
CA SER A 54 -3.67 -0.74 -4.84
C SER A 54 -4.74 0.17 -4.24
N GLY A 55 -5.26 -0.13 -3.04
CA GLY A 55 -6.37 0.60 -2.41
C GLY A 55 -7.64 0.60 -3.28
N ASN A 56 -8.69 -0.09 -2.86
CA ASN A 56 -9.95 -0.06 -3.63
C ASN A 56 -10.74 1.21 -3.33
N HIS A 57 -11.24 1.89 -4.35
CA HIS A 57 -12.13 3.02 -4.16
C HIS A 57 -13.48 2.54 -3.60
N ASN A 58 -13.92 3.06 -2.46
CA ASN A 58 -15.18 2.65 -1.84
C ASN A 58 -16.42 3.10 -2.63
N ALA A 59 -16.27 4.06 -3.55
CA ALA A 59 -17.38 4.63 -4.31
C ALA A 59 -17.35 4.21 -5.79
N GLY A 60 -17.68 2.94 -6.07
CA GLY A 60 -18.08 2.50 -7.42
C GLY A 60 -17.50 1.17 -7.88
N SER A 61 -17.84 0.78 -9.13
CA SER A 61 -17.37 -0.43 -9.79
C SER A 61 -15.99 -0.27 -10.45
N LYS A 62 -15.17 0.68 -9.97
CA LYS A 62 -13.91 1.04 -10.62
C LYS A 62 -12.79 0.10 -10.17
N LEU A 63 -11.98 -0.35 -11.13
CA LEU A 63 -10.85 -1.23 -10.87
C LEU A 63 -9.61 -0.37 -10.62
N THR A 64 -8.88 -0.67 -9.54
CA THR A 64 -7.59 -0.02 -9.27
C THR A 64 -6.44 -0.98 -9.49
N VAL A 65 -5.45 -0.55 -10.27
CA VAL A 65 -4.30 -1.37 -10.68
C VAL A 65 -3.00 -0.65 -10.32
N LEU A 66 -2.03 -1.40 -9.82
CA LEU A 66 -0.65 -0.96 -9.70
C LEU A 66 0.15 -1.44 -10.93
N VAL A 67 0.88 -0.52 -11.56
CA VAL A 67 1.78 -0.83 -12.68
C VAL A 67 3.18 -0.38 -12.30
N PHE A 68 4.15 -1.29 -12.38
CA PHE A 68 5.54 -0.97 -12.04
C PHE A 68 6.52 -1.90 -12.75
N ASP A 69 7.73 -1.38 -12.98
CA ASP A 69 8.89 -2.18 -13.37
C ASP A 69 9.43 -2.90 -12.13
N LEU A 70 9.67 -4.21 -12.22
CA LEU A 70 10.23 -4.99 -11.13
C LEU A 70 11.64 -4.53 -10.73
N TYR A 71 12.41 -3.96 -11.66
CA TYR A 71 13.75 -3.44 -11.36
C TYR A 71 13.74 -2.00 -10.86
N HIS A 72 12.64 -1.27 -11.06
CA HIS A 72 12.45 0.11 -10.60
C HIS A 72 11.04 0.33 -10.01
N PRO A 73 10.64 -0.43 -8.97
CA PRO A 73 9.30 -0.39 -8.43
C PRO A 73 8.97 0.93 -7.73
N GLU A 74 9.97 1.75 -7.40
CA GLU A 74 9.80 3.11 -6.87
C GLU A 74 9.00 4.01 -7.83
N TYR A 75 9.05 3.72 -9.13
CA TYR A 75 8.30 4.44 -10.16
C TYR A 75 6.89 3.88 -10.40
N ALA A 76 6.37 3.05 -9.47
CA ALA A 76 5.02 2.49 -9.60
C ALA A 76 3.94 3.55 -9.83
N ASP A 77 3.02 3.26 -10.74
CA ASP A 77 1.82 4.05 -10.98
C ASP A 77 0.58 3.34 -10.43
N ARG A 78 -0.41 4.13 -10.00
CA ARG A 78 -1.72 3.66 -9.58
C ARG A 78 -2.76 4.17 -10.57
N ILE A 79 -3.38 3.25 -11.30
CA ILE A 79 -4.37 3.54 -12.35
C ILE A 79 -5.76 3.17 -11.84
N ILE A 80 -6.74 4.04 -12.09
CA ILE A 80 -8.16 3.77 -11.82
C ILE A 80 -8.88 3.65 -13.17
N LEU A 81 -9.53 2.51 -13.39
CA LEU A 81 -10.29 2.17 -14.59
C LEU A 81 -11.80 2.22 -14.30
#